data_AF-A0A8J9RHV0-F1
#
_entry.id   AF-A0A8J9RHV0-F1
#
_cell.length_a   1.000
_cell.length_b   1.000
_cell.length_c   1.000
_cell.angle_alpha   90.00
_cell.angle_beta   90.00
_cell.angle_gamma   90.00
#
_symmetry.space_group_name_H-M   'P 1'
#
loop_
_entity.id
_entity.type
_entity.pdbx_description
1 polymer ?
#
loop_
_entity_poly.entity_id
_entity_poly.type
_entity_poly.pdbx_seq_one_letter_code
_entity_poly.pdbx_strand_id
1 'polypeptide(L)'
;MVRCYAVHRLAAAMRAAAGTRFFASAPEAVLEAPQSEVVQLASSAPVLVKFPERAWGASAVLPQHLLPSQTGNAERVSVVRHAFAAHDAAHEPLADLVAPLGDGRVAVAHDASQAHRRLIVDEYSLGPSGQYLLQRTGTDLLRHLNTEGIRAVHVPDVAAAVAGAVNSARAVERGVRQSTNEVLMVAPTAFGFNDQAAQDNHFMHSSTSTSSGKPGTSITHKALQEFAGLHHELTEVAGVRVSLFQHSLEHGTPDAVFPNNWFTTHPAGEAAGGVAESTLALYPLKCPNRQMERRPDIVEVLKSRGYSRMWDLSGAEKDGHFFEGTGVLVLDRVNGIAYVNLSDRADAGLAQQWADRMGYKELVTFRTVDPAGADVYHTNVMMAIGTDVAVVCAEAVPDAAERAHLLERLQRHHTVVEISFEQMGRMCGNILELEDGRGLPIMAMSTQAHNAFTPEQRAVMRRHVAGLHHAPLDNIEYIGGGGVRCSLAELF
;
A
#
# COMPACT_ATOMS: atom_id res chain seq x y z
N MET A 1 34.68 -41.63 -36.47
CA MET A 1 34.70 -41.49 -34.99
C MET A 1 33.29 -41.24 -34.50
N VAL A 2 32.73 -42.24 -33.78
CA VAL A 2 31.78 -42.21 -32.66
C VAL A 2 30.64 -41.17 -32.65
N ARG A 3 29.34 -41.46 -32.48
CA ARG A 3 28.40 -42.59 -32.67
C ARG A 3 27.02 -42.01 -32.29
N CYS A 4 26.06 -41.96 -33.22
CA CYS A 4 24.63 -41.92 -32.89
C CYS A 4 24.19 -43.31 -32.42
N TYR A 5 23.42 -43.43 -31.34
CA TYR A 5 22.54 -44.55 -30.89
C TYR A 5 22.13 -44.20 -29.43
N ALA A 6 20.91 -44.32 -28.90
CA ALA A 6 19.67 -44.94 -29.34
C ALA A 6 18.48 -44.37 -28.52
N VAL A 7 17.48 -43.79 -29.19
CA VAL A 7 16.15 -43.54 -28.64
C VAL A 7 15.27 -44.71 -29.09
N HIS A 8 15.31 -45.87 -28.41
CA HIS A 8 14.34 -46.96 -28.66
C HIS A 8 14.35 -48.11 -27.63
N ARG A 9 14.40 -47.80 -26.32
CA ARG A 9 14.19 -48.83 -25.26
C ARG A 9 13.41 -48.36 -24.03
N LEU A 10 12.39 -47.50 -24.19
CA LEU A 10 11.45 -47.19 -23.10
C LEU A 10 9.96 -47.29 -23.45
N ALA A 11 9.60 -47.82 -24.63
CA ALA A 11 8.21 -47.98 -25.03
C ALA A 11 7.60 -49.37 -24.73
N ALA A 12 8.38 -50.31 -24.19
CA ALA A 12 7.94 -51.69 -23.96
C ALA A 12 7.64 -52.04 -22.49
N ALA A 13 7.81 -51.11 -21.54
CA ALA A 13 7.53 -51.36 -20.11
C ALA A 13 6.22 -50.74 -19.60
N MET A 14 5.42 -50.09 -20.45
CA MET A 14 4.17 -49.40 -20.05
C MET A 14 2.89 -50.08 -20.57
N ARG A 15 2.86 -51.42 -20.62
CA ARG A 15 1.63 -52.18 -20.89
C ARG A 15 1.50 -53.41 -19.99
N ALA A 16 1.36 -53.20 -18.68
CA ALA A 16 0.71 -54.13 -17.75
C ALA A 16 0.62 -53.52 -16.34
N ALA A 17 -0.32 -52.60 -16.11
CA ALA A 17 -0.94 -52.36 -14.81
C ALA A 17 -2.09 -51.37 -15.01
N ALA A 18 -3.29 -51.92 -15.12
CA ALA A 18 -4.52 -51.14 -15.11
C ALA A 18 -4.80 -50.67 -13.67
N GLY A 19 -5.17 -49.39 -13.52
CA GLY A 19 -6.03 -48.96 -12.43
C GLY A 19 -5.41 -48.29 -11.21
N THR A 20 -4.64 -47.21 -11.36
CA THR A 20 -4.74 -45.98 -10.54
C THR A 20 -3.88 -44.89 -11.19
N ARG A 21 -4.46 -43.76 -11.60
CA ARG A 21 -3.66 -42.60 -12.02
C ARG A 21 -3.26 -41.82 -10.76
N PHE A 22 -2.07 -42.09 -10.24
CA PHE A 22 -1.44 -41.22 -9.27
C PHE A 22 -0.92 -39.97 -10.00
N PHE A 23 -1.49 -38.80 -9.69
CA PHE A 23 -0.77 -37.54 -9.87
C PHE A 23 0.25 -37.45 -8.73
N ALA A 24 1.42 -38.07 -8.92
CA ALA A 24 2.47 -38.09 -7.92
C ALA A 24 3.40 -36.88 -8.10
N SER A 25 3.20 -35.84 -7.29
CA SER A 25 4.27 -34.95 -6.84
C SER A 25 5.07 -35.71 -5.78
N ALA A 26 6.21 -36.26 -6.21
CA ALA A 26 7.25 -37.00 -5.47
C ALA A 26 6.85 -38.37 -4.86
N PRO A 27 7.76 -39.37 -4.89
CA PRO A 27 7.59 -40.62 -4.15
C PRO A 27 7.77 -40.38 -2.64
N GLU A 28 7.03 -41.16 -1.84
CA GLU A 28 6.99 -41.16 -0.36
C GLU A 28 8.38 -41.20 0.30
N ALA A 29 9.40 -41.68 -0.42
CA ALA A 29 10.79 -41.77 0.00
C ALA A 29 11.57 -40.42 0.07
N VAL A 30 10.94 -39.26 -0.20
CA VAL A 30 11.57 -37.92 -0.16
C VAL A 30 11.07 -37.07 1.02
N LEU A 31 10.50 -37.70 2.06
CA LEU A 31 9.97 -36.98 3.23
C LEU A 31 10.48 -37.54 4.58
N GLU A 32 11.53 -38.35 4.60
CA GLU A 32 12.13 -38.80 5.86
C GLU A 32 13.10 -37.74 6.42
N ALA A 33 12.58 -36.63 6.96
CA ALA A 33 13.42 -35.61 7.60
C ALA A 33 12.95 -35.24 9.03
N PRO A 34 13.81 -35.36 10.05
CA PRO A 34 13.48 -35.09 11.47
C PRO A 34 13.51 -33.59 11.87
N GLN A 35 13.47 -32.67 10.90
CA GLN A 35 13.61 -31.21 11.14
C GLN A 35 12.50 -30.39 10.46
N SER A 36 11.26 -30.86 10.50
CA SER A 36 10.11 -30.04 10.10
C SER A 36 9.85 -28.94 11.13
N GLU A 37 9.64 -27.73 10.63
CA GLU A 37 9.46 -26.53 11.45
C GLU A 37 7.97 -26.21 11.59
N VAL A 38 7.58 -25.77 12.79
CA VAL A 38 6.18 -25.57 13.17
C VAL A 38 5.98 -24.19 13.75
N VAL A 39 4.97 -23.49 13.25
CA VAL A 39 4.52 -22.24 13.84
C VAL A 39 3.01 -22.31 14.09
N GLN A 40 2.63 -22.23 15.37
CA GLN A 40 1.24 -22.05 15.77
C GLN A 40 0.89 -20.56 15.73
N LEU A 41 -0.08 -20.19 14.88
CA LEU A 41 -0.44 -18.78 14.69
C LEU A 41 -1.44 -18.26 15.73
N ALA A 42 -2.45 -19.08 16.05
CA ALA A 42 -3.47 -18.82 17.07
C ALA A 42 -4.11 -20.15 17.49
N SER A 43 -4.82 -20.20 18.62
CA SER A 43 -5.40 -21.45 19.16
C SER A 43 -6.40 -22.15 18.23
N SER A 44 -7.10 -21.40 17.36
CA SER A 44 -8.07 -21.92 16.39
C SER A 44 -7.56 -21.97 14.95
N ALA A 45 -6.36 -21.44 14.70
CA ALA A 45 -5.76 -21.36 13.38
C ALA A 45 -5.11 -22.70 12.99
N PRO A 46 -5.00 -23.01 11.68
CA PRO A 46 -4.21 -24.15 11.22
C PRO A 46 -2.75 -23.98 11.63
N VAL A 47 -2.09 -25.10 11.87
CA VAL A 47 -0.66 -25.12 12.18
C VAL A 47 0.14 -24.93 10.91
N LEU A 48 1.04 -23.95 10.87
CA LEU A 48 1.97 -23.82 9.74
C LEU A 48 3.09 -24.83 9.90
N VAL A 49 3.38 -25.56 8.82
CA VAL A 49 4.47 -26.53 8.76
C VAL A 49 5.34 -26.22 7.55
N LYS A 50 6.66 -26.25 7.71
CA LYS A 50 7.61 -26.21 6.60
C LYS A 50 8.51 -27.44 6.68
N PHE A 51 8.64 -28.15 5.56
CA PHE A 51 9.56 -29.27 5.46
C PHE A 51 10.94 -28.77 5.00
N PRO A 52 12.05 -29.28 5.58
CA PRO A 52 13.41 -28.93 5.16
C PRO A 52 13.76 -29.54 3.81
N GLU A 53 13.17 -30.69 3.49
CA GLU A 53 13.29 -31.34 2.19
C GLU A 53 12.28 -30.78 1.20
N ARG A 54 12.75 -30.56 -0.02
CA ARG A 54 11.94 -29.94 -1.07
C ARG A 54 10.98 -30.95 -1.69
N ALA A 55 9.76 -31.00 -1.18
CA ALA A 55 8.64 -31.58 -1.92
C ALA A 55 8.33 -30.70 -3.15
N TRP A 56 8.37 -31.27 -4.35
CA TRP A 56 8.13 -30.53 -5.61
C TRP A 56 6.70 -29.99 -5.75
N GLY A 57 5.78 -30.40 -4.86
CA GLY A 57 4.41 -29.89 -4.77
C GLY A 57 3.60 -30.58 -3.67
N ALA A 58 2.33 -30.22 -3.56
CA ALA A 58 1.39 -30.82 -2.62
C ALA A 58 1.17 -32.31 -2.92
N SER A 59 1.10 -33.15 -1.89
CA SER A 59 0.64 -34.54 -2.02
C SER A 59 -0.85 -34.62 -1.68
N ALA A 60 -1.60 -35.53 -2.32
CA ALA A 60 -3.05 -35.69 -2.05
C ALA A 60 -3.33 -36.14 -0.60
N VAL A 61 -2.38 -36.88 -0.03
CA VAL A 61 -2.40 -37.36 1.35
C VAL A 61 -1.09 -36.97 2.00
N LEU A 62 -1.16 -36.40 3.20
CA LEU A 62 -0.02 -36.11 4.06
C LEU A 62 -0.06 -37.09 5.25
N PRO A 63 0.83 -38.09 5.28
CA PRO A 63 0.91 -39.04 6.39
C PRO A 63 1.22 -38.35 7.72
N GLN A 64 0.49 -38.72 8.78
CA GLN A 64 0.65 -38.13 10.11
C GLN A 64 2.07 -38.31 10.68
N HIS A 65 2.75 -39.41 10.36
CA HIS A 65 4.11 -39.69 10.86
C HIS A 65 5.18 -38.73 10.32
N LEU A 66 4.88 -37.99 9.24
CA LEU A 66 5.75 -36.96 8.69
C LEU A 66 5.57 -35.62 9.40
N LEU A 67 4.47 -35.46 10.11
CA LEU A 67 4.20 -34.23 10.85
C LEU A 67 5.04 -34.20 12.13
N PRO A 68 5.68 -33.06 12.43
CA PRO A 68 6.41 -32.86 13.68
C PRO A 68 5.47 -33.01 14.88
N SER A 69 5.93 -33.63 15.96
CA SER A 69 5.14 -33.87 17.19
C SER A 69 4.46 -32.61 17.75
N GLN A 70 5.05 -31.44 17.49
CA GLN A 70 4.55 -30.12 17.87
C GLN A 70 3.24 -29.74 17.17
N THR A 71 2.83 -30.41 16.10
CA THR A 71 1.50 -30.22 15.49
C THR A 71 0.37 -30.80 16.36
N GLY A 72 0.70 -31.65 17.34
CA GLY A 72 -0.27 -32.25 18.25
C GLY A 72 -1.42 -32.94 17.53
N ASN A 73 -2.65 -32.71 18.02
CA ASN A 73 -3.90 -33.23 17.43
C ASN A 73 -4.58 -32.19 16.53
N ALA A 74 -3.82 -31.38 15.80
CA ALA A 74 -4.40 -30.36 14.93
C ALA A 74 -5.38 -30.97 13.91
N GLU A 75 -6.59 -30.43 13.81
CA GLU A 75 -7.54 -30.89 12.78
C GLU A 75 -7.16 -30.36 11.39
N ARG A 76 -6.37 -29.28 11.33
CA ARG A 76 -5.94 -28.61 10.10
C ARG A 76 -4.45 -28.28 10.13
N VAL A 77 -3.77 -28.57 9.03
CA VAL A 77 -2.35 -28.27 8.83
C VAL A 77 -2.17 -27.53 7.51
N SER A 78 -1.32 -26.51 7.52
CA SER A 78 -0.99 -25.67 6.37
C SER A 78 0.49 -25.80 6.06
N VAL A 79 0.82 -26.43 4.93
CA VAL A 79 2.22 -26.63 4.52
C VAL A 79 2.69 -25.43 3.72
N VAL A 80 3.69 -24.71 4.25
CA VAL A 80 4.30 -23.51 3.64
C VAL A 80 5.48 -23.91 2.78
N ARG A 81 5.55 -23.37 1.55
CA ARG A 81 6.69 -23.58 0.66
C ARG A 81 6.92 -22.39 -0.27
N HIS A 82 8.14 -22.26 -0.78
CA HIS A 82 8.44 -21.27 -1.81
C HIS A 82 7.90 -21.75 -3.16
N ALA A 83 7.16 -20.89 -3.86
CA ALA A 83 6.60 -21.21 -5.17
C ALA A 83 7.70 -21.35 -6.25
N PHE A 84 8.77 -20.55 -6.15
CA PHE A 84 9.75 -20.36 -7.22
C PHE A 84 11.22 -20.54 -6.79
N ALA A 85 11.48 -21.21 -5.67
CA ALA A 85 12.86 -21.47 -5.23
C ALA A 85 13.64 -22.29 -6.26
N ALA A 86 14.93 -22.03 -6.42
CA ALA A 86 15.83 -22.87 -7.22
C ALA A 86 16.21 -24.16 -6.46
N HIS A 87 16.61 -25.22 -7.17
CA HIS A 87 16.93 -26.52 -6.55
C HIS A 87 18.14 -26.47 -5.61
N ASP A 88 18.98 -25.46 -5.80
CA ASP A 88 20.19 -25.11 -5.08
C ASP A 88 19.99 -23.93 -4.12
N ALA A 89 18.76 -23.42 -3.96
CA ALA A 89 18.47 -22.42 -2.97
C ALA A 89 18.67 -22.99 -1.55
N ALA A 90 19.31 -22.22 -0.68
CA ALA A 90 19.46 -22.57 0.72
C ALA A 90 18.08 -22.73 1.39
N HIS A 91 17.98 -23.68 2.33
CA HIS A 91 16.77 -23.80 3.16
C HIS A 91 16.67 -22.57 4.06
N GLU A 92 15.51 -21.92 4.01
CA GLU A 92 15.19 -20.77 4.86
C GLU A 92 14.26 -21.23 5.98
N PRO A 93 14.64 -21.06 7.26
CA PRO A 93 13.80 -21.45 8.38
C PRO A 93 12.40 -20.83 8.34
N LEU A 94 11.37 -21.57 8.76
CA LEU A 94 10.01 -21.04 8.86
C LEU A 94 9.94 -19.91 9.89
N ALA A 95 10.71 -19.98 10.98
CA ALA A 95 10.76 -18.94 12.00
C ALA A 95 11.34 -17.60 11.48
N ASP A 96 12.19 -17.65 10.46
CA ASP A 96 12.74 -16.45 9.81
C ASP A 96 11.74 -15.83 8.81
N LEU A 97 10.76 -16.62 8.38
CA LEU A 97 9.73 -16.21 7.42
C LEU A 97 8.43 -15.77 8.09
N VAL A 98 8.06 -16.41 9.19
CA VAL A 98 6.76 -16.24 9.84
C VAL A 98 6.89 -16.46 11.34
N ALA A 99 6.42 -15.51 12.15
CA ALA A 99 6.34 -15.68 13.59
C ALA A 99 5.12 -14.99 14.22
N PRO A 100 4.48 -15.61 15.23
CA PRO A 100 3.30 -15.03 15.88
C PRO A 100 3.71 -13.80 16.70
N LEU A 101 2.92 -12.73 16.59
CA LEU A 101 3.07 -11.51 17.40
C LEU A 101 2.06 -11.43 18.55
N GLY A 102 1.10 -12.37 18.61
CA GLY A 102 -0.04 -12.32 19.53
C GLY A 102 -1.25 -11.57 18.96
N ASP A 103 -2.42 -11.78 19.56
CA ASP A 103 -3.70 -11.13 19.20
C ASP A 103 -4.12 -11.31 17.73
N GLY A 104 -3.93 -12.51 17.17
CA GLY A 104 -4.28 -12.80 15.78
C GLY A 104 -3.36 -12.12 14.75
N ARG A 105 -2.16 -11.71 15.16
CA ARG A 105 -1.15 -11.11 14.26
C ARG A 105 0.02 -12.05 14.06
N VAL A 106 0.63 -11.92 12.89
CA VAL A 106 1.83 -12.67 12.53
C VAL A 106 2.82 -11.77 11.78
N ALA A 107 4.07 -11.75 12.22
CA ALA A 107 5.17 -11.18 11.47
C ALA A 107 5.44 -12.06 10.25
N VAL A 108 5.52 -11.47 9.07
CA VAL A 108 5.89 -12.16 7.83
C VAL A 108 7.09 -11.43 7.24
N ALA A 109 8.11 -12.19 6.82
CA ALA A 109 9.28 -11.64 6.16
C ALA A 109 8.83 -10.76 4.99
N HIS A 110 9.34 -9.54 4.94
CA HIS A 110 8.94 -8.56 3.94
C HIS A 110 9.09 -9.11 2.52
N ASP A 111 10.19 -9.79 2.23
CA ASP A 111 10.48 -10.29 0.89
C ASP A 111 9.57 -11.44 0.42
N ALA A 112 8.77 -12.05 1.31
CA ALA A 112 7.74 -13.01 0.93
C ALA A 112 6.64 -12.37 0.06
N SER A 113 6.53 -11.04 0.04
CA SER A 113 5.64 -10.30 -0.85
C SER A 113 6.17 -10.24 -2.30
N GLN A 114 7.47 -10.45 -2.51
CA GLN A 114 8.10 -10.33 -3.83
C GLN A 114 7.75 -11.54 -4.70
N ALA A 115 7.44 -11.29 -5.98
CA ALA A 115 6.93 -12.31 -6.90
C ALA A 115 7.82 -13.57 -6.98
N HIS A 116 9.15 -13.42 -6.96
CA HIS A 116 10.10 -14.54 -7.07
C HIS A 116 10.39 -15.25 -5.73
N ARG A 117 10.04 -14.65 -4.59
CA ARG A 117 10.18 -15.23 -3.25
C ARG A 117 8.85 -15.67 -2.63
N ARG A 118 7.76 -15.50 -3.39
CA ARG A 118 6.38 -15.80 -3.01
C ARG A 118 6.25 -17.13 -2.26
N LEU A 119 5.65 -17.05 -1.08
CA LEU A 119 5.26 -18.20 -0.27
C LEU A 119 3.85 -18.65 -0.61
N ILE A 120 3.69 -19.96 -0.75
CA ILE A 120 2.39 -20.59 -0.97
C ILE A 120 2.12 -21.65 0.10
N VAL A 121 0.84 -21.91 0.30
CA VAL A 121 0.27 -22.77 1.32
C VAL A 121 -0.57 -23.86 0.66
N ASP A 122 -0.29 -25.10 1.04
CA ASP A 122 -1.13 -26.26 0.78
C ASP A 122 -1.89 -26.62 2.06
N GLU A 123 -3.21 -26.64 1.99
CA GLU A 123 -4.12 -26.79 3.14
C GLU A 123 -4.58 -28.24 3.25
N TYR A 124 -4.45 -28.81 4.45
CA TYR A 124 -4.81 -30.18 4.75
C TYR A 124 -5.73 -30.26 5.97
N SER A 125 -6.66 -31.22 5.94
CA SER A 125 -7.54 -31.53 7.09
C SER A 125 -7.42 -33.00 7.47
N LEU A 126 -7.49 -33.30 8.77
CA LEU A 126 -7.45 -34.66 9.28
C LEU A 126 -8.67 -35.45 8.80
N GLY A 127 -8.42 -36.53 8.04
CA GLY A 127 -9.44 -37.42 7.52
C GLY A 127 -9.80 -38.55 8.50
N PRO A 128 -10.89 -39.30 8.24
CA PRO A 128 -11.37 -40.37 9.11
C PRO A 128 -10.38 -41.54 9.30
N SER A 129 -9.47 -41.73 8.35
CA SER A 129 -8.42 -42.76 8.39
C SER A 129 -7.19 -42.34 9.21
N GLY A 130 -7.20 -41.16 9.83
CA GLY A 130 -6.05 -40.59 10.55
C GLY A 130 -4.98 -39.97 9.64
N GLN A 131 -5.24 -39.87 8.33
CA GLN A 131 -4.36 -39.20 7.38
C GLN A 131 -4.87 -37.80 7.04
N TYR A 132 -3.96 -36.87 6.77
CA TYR A 132 -4.33 -35.52 6.37
C TYR A 132 -4.62 -35.49 4.86
N LEU A 133 -5.80 -35.01 4.49
CA LEU A 133 -6.27 -34.96 3.11
C LEU A 133 -6.16 -33.53 2.58
N LEU A 134 -5.55 -33.37 1.41
CA LEU A 134 -5.41 -32.09 0.74
C LEU A 134 -6.79 -31.49 0.43
N GLN A 135 -7.02 -30.26 0.90
CA GLN A 135 -8.24 -29.49 0.65
C GLN A 135 -8.02 -28.42 -0.42
N ARG A 136 -6.87 -27.74 -0.37
CA ARG A 136 -6.52 -26.66 -1.29
C ARG A 136 -5.02 -26.64 -1.50
N THR A 137 -4.57 -26.26 -2.68
CA THR A 137 -3.14 -26.19 -3.01
C THR A 137 -2.77 -24.86 -3.63
N GLY A 138 -1.56 -24.39 -3.31
CA GLY A 138 -0.94 -23.24 -3.96
C GLY A 138 -1.56 -21.89 -3.60
N THR A 139 -2.21 -21.79 -2.43
CA THR A 139 -2.77 -20.52 -1.95
C THR A 139 -1.63 -19.57 -1.57
N ASP A 140 -1.69 -18.29 -1.89
CA ASP A 140 -0.73 -17.31 -1.36
C ASP A 140 -0.74 -17.29 0.17
N LEU A 141 0.43 -17.29 0.83
CA LEU A 141 0.50 -17.30 2.31
C LEU A 141 -0.31 -16.16 2.92
N LEU A 142 -0.22 -14.96 2.38
CA LEU A 142 -0.84 -13.78 2.97
C LEU A 142 -2.36 -13.81 2.78
N ARG A 143 -2.82 -14.31 1.62
CA ARG A 143 -4.24 -14.62 1.40
C ARG A 143 -4.75 -15.69 2.36
N HIS A 144 -3.96 -16.74 2.60
CA HIS A 144 -4.32 -17.80 3.54
C HIS A 144 -4.48 -17.23 4.96
N LEU A 145 -3.50 -16.45 5.44
CA LEU A 145 -3.56 -15.77 6.74
C LEU A 145 -4.81 -14.88 6.87
N ASN A 146 -5.08 -14.05 5.87
CA ASN A 146 -6.27 -13.18 5.87
C ASN A 146 -7.58 -13.99 5.91
N THR A 147 -7.65 -15.13 5.20
CA THR A 147 -8.84 -16.01 5.20
C THR A 147 -9.08 -16.64 6.58
N GLU A 148 -8.01 -16.90 7.34
CA GLU A 148 -8.07 -17.39 8.72
C GLU A 148 -8.30 -16.26 9.75
N GLY A 149 -8.50 -15.01 9.30
CA GLY A 149 -8.69 -13.86 10.17
C GLY A 149 -7.41 -13.40 10.89
N ILE A 150 -6.23 -13.77 10.35
CA ILE A 150 -4.92 -13.47 10.92
C ILE A 150 -4.30 -12.31 10.14
N ARG A 151 -3.93 -11.22 10.83
CA ARG A 151 -3.32 -10.05 10.21
C ARG A 151 -1.81 -10.25 10.05
N ALA A 152 -1.34 -10.25 8.82
CA ALA A 152 0.08 -10.25 8.50
C ALA A 152 0.69 -8.85 8.72
N VAL A 153 1.84 -8.81 9.39
CA VAL A 153 2.67 -7.62 9.60
C VAL A 153 3.99 -7.88 8.87
N HIS A 154 4.26 -7.13 7.80
CA HIS A 154 5.53 -7.28 7.11
C HIS A 154 6.66 -6.66 7.91
N VAL A 155 7.73 -7.43 8.08
CA VAL A 155 8.89 -6.98 8.84
C VAL A 155 10.16 -7.34 8.09
N PRO A 156 11.21 -6.50 8.17
CA PRO A 156 12.48 -6.79 7.53
C PRO A 156 13.21 -7.95 8.20
N ASP A 157 12.90 -8.16 9.48
CA ASP A 157 13.48 -9.16 10.36
C ASP A 157 12.36 -9.66 11.28
N VAL A 158 11.97 -10.92 11.08
CA VAL A 158 10.90 -11.57 11.84
C VAL A 158 11.29 -11.75 13.31
N ALA A 159 12.56 -12.06 13.59
CA ALA A 159 13.03 -12.24 14.96
C ALA A 159 13.02 -10.92 15.75
N ALA A 160 13.46 -9.82 15.13
CA ALA A 160 13.40 -8.49 15.74
C ALA A 160 11.95 -8.04 16.01
N ALA A 161 11.01 -8.41 15.14
CA ALA A 161 9.61 -8.07 15.31
C ALA A 161 8.97 -8.74 16.53
N VAL A 162 9.27 -10.02 16.72
CA VAL A 162 8.81 -10.79 17.89
C VAL A 162 9.39 -10.22 19.19
N ALA A 163 10.55 -9.58 19.15
CA ALA A 163 11.13 -8.88 20.29
C ALA A 163 10.43 -7.55 20.66
N GLY A 164 9.33 -7.19 19.97
CA GLY A 164 8.46 -6.06 20.33
C GLY A 164 8.86 -4.71 19.71
N ALA A 165 9.66 -4.73 18.65
CA ALA A 165 10.26 -3.52 18.07
C ALA A 165 9.47 -2.85 16.91
N VAL A 166 8.17 -3.14 16.72
CA VAL A 166 7.41 -2.68 15.53
C VAL A 166 6.06 -2.05 15.88
N ASN A 167 5.76 -0.87 15.32
CA ASN A 167 4.60 -0.05 15.67
C ASN A 167 3.26 -0.57 15.09
N SER A 168 3.30 -1.32 13.97
CA SER A 168 2.14 -1.94 13.31
C SER A 168 1.29 -2.84 14.20
N ALA A 169 1.88 -3.44 15.25
CA ALA A 169 1.14 -4.15 16.29
C ALA A 169 0.06 -3.24 16.93
N ARG A 170 0.42 -2.02 17.36
CA ARG A 170 -0.50 -1.09 18.04
C ARG A 170 -1.68 -0.65 17.17
N ALA A 171 -1.51 -0.60 15.84
CA ALA A 171 -2.59 -0.26 14.90
C ALA A 171 -3.72 -1.30 14.93
N VAL A 172 -3.37 -2.58 15.00
CA VAL A 172 -4.35 -3.69 15.03
C VAL A 172 -5.18 -3.67 16.30
N GLU A 173 -4.55 -3.46 17.45
CA GLU A 173 -5.22 -3.42 18.76
C GLU A 173 -6.25 -2.28 18.85
N ARG A 174 -6.01 -1.17 18.14
CA ARG A 174 -6.93 -0.04 18.09
C ARG A 174 -8.05 -0.20 17.08
N GLY A 175 -7.98 -1.19 16.18
CA GLY A 175 -8.92 -1.34 15.08
C GLY A 175 -8.88 -0.21 14.04
N VAL A 176 -7.87 0.66 14.09
CA VAL A 176 -7.71 1.82 13.20
C VAL A 176 -6.74 1.46 12.07
N ARG A 177 -7.13 1.75 10.83
CA ARG A 177 -6.28 1.57 9.64
C ARG A 177 -5.63 2.88 9.23
N GLN A 178 -4.35 2.84 8.87
CA GLN A 178 -3.65 3.98 8.28
C GLN A 178 -4.04 4.19 6.82
N SER A 179 -4.16 3.08 6.10
CA SER A 179 -4.33 3.01 4.65
C SER A 179 -5.53 2.11 4.28
N THR A 180 -5.91 2.13 3.01
CA THR A 180 -7.05 1.37 2.46
C THR A 180 -6.64 0.69 1.16
N ASN A 181 -7.34 -0.38 0.79
CA ASN A 181 -7.22 -1.03 -0.51
C ASN A 181 -8.11 -0.35 -1.57
N GLU A 182 -8.85 0.70 -1.23
CA GLU A 182 -9.80 1.32 -2.15
C GLU A 182 -9.58 2.83 -2.32
N VAL A 183 -9.55 3.27 -3.56
CA VAL A 183 -9.36 4.68 -3.93
C VAL A 183 -10.34 5.11 -5.01
N LEU A 184 -10.63 6.41 -5.04
CA LEU A 184 -11.30 7.07 -6.15
C LEU A 184 -10.26 7.80 -7.00
N MET A 185 -10.38 7.64 -8.32
CA MET A 185 -9.56 8.37 -9.29
C MET A 185 -10.46 9.06 -10.31
N VAL A 186 -10.00 10.18 -10.86
CA VAL A 186 -10.70 10.94 -11.91
C VAL A 186 -9.82 11.02 -13.15
N ALA A 187 -10.26 10.41 -14.25
CA ALA A 187 -9.50 10.39 -15.49
C ALA A 187 -9.30 11.81 -16.06
N PRO A 188 -8.05 12.19 -16.46
CA PRO A 188 -7.70 13.51 -16.98
C PRO A 188 -8.14 13.73 -18.44
N THR A 189 -9.41 13.47 -18.76
CA THR A 189 -10.00 13.56 -20.12
C THR A 189 -10.10 14.98 -20.66
N ALA A 190 -9.91 15.99 -19.81
CA ALA A 190 -9.89 17.41 -20.15
C ALA A 190 -8.76 18.17 -19.41
N PHE A 191 -7.63 17.49 -19.24
CA PHE A 191 -6.44 18.02 -18.55
C PHE A 191 -5.71 19.10 -19.37
N GLY A 192 -5.17 20.08 -18.65
CA GLY A 192 -4.40 21.19 -19.18
C GLY A 192 -3.77 22.01 -18.05
N PHE A 193 -3.02 23.05 -18.41
CA PHE A 193 -2.44 23.97 -17.43
C PHE A 193 -3.53 24.82 -16.77
N ASN A 194 -3.47 24.98 -15.45
CA ASN A 194 -4.40 25.81 -14.68
C ASN A 194 -3.75 27.15 -14.28
N ASP A 195 -4.06 28.22 -15.01
CA ASP A 195 -3.53 29.56 -14.74
C ASP A 195 -3.90 30.11 -13.35
N GLN A 196 -5.02 29.68 -12.75
CA GLN A 196 -5.43 30.12 -11.41
C GLN A 196 -4.61 29.43 -10.32
N ALA A 197 -4.39 28.11 -10.45
CA ALA A 197 -3.65 27.32 -9.47
C ALA A 197 -2.13 27.52 -9.59
N ALA A 198 -1.62 27.86 -10.77
CA ALA A 198 -0.20 28.09 -10.98
C ALA A 198 0.34 29.37 -10.29
N GLN A 199 -0.53 30.23 -9.75
CA GLN A 199 -0.11 31.46 -9.06
C GLN A 199 0.63 31.19 -7.74
N ASP A 200 0.35 30.07 -7.09
CA ASP A 200 0.95 29.66 -5.83
C ASP A 200 1.45 28.20 -5.83
N ASN A 201 1.19 27.43 -6.91
CA ASN A 201 1.77 26.11 -7.11
C ASN A 201 3.03 26.18 -7.99
N HIS A 202 4.19 26.26 -7.35
CA HIS A 202 5.49 26.34 -8.03
C HIS A 202 5.92 25.06 -8.74
N PHE A 203 5.20 23.94 -8.54
CA PHE A 203 5.43 22.70 -9.26
C PHE A 203 4.72 22.65 -10.62
N MET A 204 3.88 23.65 -10.94
CA MET A 204 3.21 23.75 -12.23
C MET A 204 4.06 24.50 -13.25
N HIS A 205 4.21 23.93 -14.43
CA HIS A 205 4.94 24.54 -15.53
C HIS A 205 4.08 24.60 -16.79
N SER A 206 4.02 25.78 -17.41
CA SER A 206 3.30 25.96 -18.67
C SER A 206 4.00 25.21 -19.80
N SER A 207 3.24 24.58 -20.69
CA SER A 207 3.77 23.74 -21.76
C SER A 207 4.38 24.50 -22.94
N THR A 208 4.82 25.76 -22.76
CA THR A 208 5.33 26.61 -23.85
C THR A 208 6.65 26.13 -24.47
N SER A 209 7.26 25.05 -23.96
CA SER A 209 8.65 24.68 -24.26
C SER A 209 8.88 23.23 -24.72
N THR A 210 7.93 22.56 -25.36
CA THR A 210 8.23 21.32 -26.12
C THR A 210 7.50 21.26 -27.46
N SER A 211 7.70 22.27 -28.31
CA SER A 211 7.43 22.19 -29.74
C SER A 211 8.57 21.49 -30.49
N SER A 212 8.83 20.24 -30.14
CA SER A 212 9.72 19.35 -30.92
C SER A 212 9.22 17.91 -31.03
N GLY A 213 7.99 17.63 -30.59
CA GLY A 213 7.29 16.37 -30.86
C GLY A 213 6.57 16.40 -32.21
N LYS A 214 6.45 15.22 -32.84
CA LYS A 214 5.61 15.01 -34.04
C LYS A 214 4.24 15.69 -33.90
N PRO A 215 3.65 16.23 -34.97
CA PRO A 215 2.26 16.65 -34.92
C PRO A 215 1.39 15.43 -34.59
N GLY A 216 0.66 15.42 -33.46
CA GLY A 216 -0.38 14.41 -33.29
C GLY A 216 -0.87 14.00 -31.90
N THR A 217 -0.26 14.37 -30.77
CA THR A 217 -0.80 13.99 -29.44
C THR A 217 -0.92 15.20 -28.52
N SER A 218 -2.16 15.54 -28.13
CA SER A 218 -2.43 16.60 -27.16
C SER A 218 -1.85 16.24 -25.80
N ILE A 219 -1.61 17.26 -24.96
CA ILE A 219 -1.12 17.03 -23.59
C ILE A 219 -2.07 16.14 -22.79
N THR A 220 -3.38 16.31 -22.99
CA THR A 220 -4.43 15.48 -22.44
C THR A 220 -4.22 14.00 -22.79
N HIS A 221 -3.81 13.68 -24.02
CA HIS A 221 -3.55 12.31 -24.43
C HIS A 221 -2.35 11.70 -23.69
N LYS A 222 -1.28 12.48 -23.48
CA LYS A 222 -0.11 12.03 -22.69
C LYS A 222 -0.47 11.80 -21.23
N ALA A 223 -1.18 12.75 -20.60
CA ALA A 223 -1.66 12.61 -19.24
C ALA A 223 -2.61 11.41 -19.08
N LEU A 224 -3.49 11.15 -20.05
CA LEU A 224 -4.32 9.95 -20.05
C LEU A 224 -3.52 8.66 -20.14
N GLN A 225 -2.44 8.62 -20.93
CA GLN A 225 -1.58 7.45 -21.03
C GLN A 225 -0.84 7.17 -19.71
N GLU A 226 -0.31 8.21 -19.07
CA GLU A 226 0.32 8.13 -17.74
C GLU A 226 -0.66 7.66 -16.67
N PHE A 227 -1.83 8.29 -16.62
CA PHE A 227 -2.90 7.94 -15.70
C PHE A 227 -3.40 6.50 -15.90
N ALA A 228 -3.53 6.05 -17.15
CA ALA A 228 -3.87 4.66 -17.47
C ALA A 228 -2.77 3.69 -17.01
N GLY A 229 -1.49 4.09 -17.09
CA GLY A 229 -0.38 3.34 -16.53
C GLY A 229 -0.44 3.22 -15.01
N LEU A 230 -0.72 4.32 -14.30
CA LEU A 230 -0.94 4.30 -12.85
C LEU A 230 -2.13 3.42 -12.48
N HIS A 231 -3.26 3.57 -13.18
CA HIS A 231 -4.44 2.75 -12.96
C HIS A 231 -4.12 1.27 -13.14
N HIS A 232 -3.42 0.89 -14.22
CA HIS A 232 -3.03 -0.50 -14.47
C HIS A 232 -2.12 -1.07 -13.36
N GLU A 233 -1.12 -0.30 -12.94
CA GLU A 233 -0.22 -0.70 -11.85
C GLU A 233 -1.00 -0.92 -10.54
N LEU A 234 -1.91 0.00 -10.20
CA LEU A 234 -2.73 -0.11 -9.00
C LEU A 234 -3.70 -1.30 -9.07
N THR A 235 -4.44 -1.48 -10.17
CA THR A 235 -5.49 -2.51 -10.24
C THR A 235 -4.94 -3.89 -10.55
N GLU A 236 -4.08 -4.02 -11.56
CA GLU A 236 -3.65 -5.32 -12.07
C GLU A 236 -2.42 -5.88 -11.37
N VAL A 237 -1.54 -5.00 -10.85
CA VAL A 237 -0.29 -5.41 -10.21
C VAL A 237 -0.43 -5.38 -8.68
N ALA A 238 -0.87 -4.26 -8.11
CA ALA A 238 -1.04 -4.13 -6.66
C ALA A 238 -2.37 -4.74 -6.16
N GLY A 239 -3.41 -4.80 -6.99
CA GLY A 239 -4.73 -5.28 -6.56
C GLY A 239 -5.50 -4.26 -5.70
N VAL A 240 -5.23 -2.98 -5.89
CA VAL A 240 -6.00 -1.86 -5.33
C VAL A 240 -7.34 -1.74 -6.07
N ARG A 241 -8.44 -1.56 -5.35
CA ARG A 241 -9.75 -1.27 -5.92
C ARG A 241 -9.83 0.20 -6.32
N VAL A 242 -10.04 0.47 -7.60
CA VAL A 242 -10.17 1.84 -8.12
C VAL A 242 -11.61 2.10 -8.56
N SER A 243 -12.23 3.11 -7.95
CA SER A 243 -13.49 3.69 -8.43
C SER A 243 -13.17 4.83 -9.39
N LEU A 244 -13.26 4.54 -10.70
CA LEU A 244 -12.87 5.47 -11.74
C LEU A 244 -14.02 6.36 -12.20
N PHE A 245 -13.85 7.67 -12.08
CA PHE A 245 -14.74 8.69 -12.65
C PHE A 245 -14.06 9.37 -13.83
N GLN A 246 -14.86 10.02 -14.68
CA GLN A 246 -14.36 10.77 -15.83
C GLN A 246 -14.71 12.23 -15.70
N HIS A 247 -13.77 13.08 -16.08
CA HIS A 247 -13.98 14.52 -16.22
C HIS A 247 -14.46 14.84 -17.67
N SER A 248 -14.84 16.09 -17.94
CA SER A 248 -15.22 16.54 -19.29
C SER A 248 -14.85 18.02 -19.43
N LEU A 249 -14.60 18.47 -20.66
CA LEU A 249 -14.23 19.87 -20.96
C LEU A 249 -15.27 20.88 -20.45
N GLU A 250 -16.55 20.50 -20.43
CA GLU A 250 -17.66 21.37 -20.03
C GLU A 250 -17.60 21.78 -18.54
N HIS A 251 -16.92 21.01 -17.69
CA HIS A 251 -16.77 21.37 -16.28
C HIS A 251 -15.78 22.53 -16.06
N GLY A 252 -14.81 22.75 -16.95
CA GLY A 252 -13.81 23.82 -16.81
C GLY A 252 -12.81 23.63 -15.65
N THR A 253 -12.56 22.38 -15.24
CA THR A 253 -11.75 22.01 -14.06
C THR A 253 -10.53 21.16 -14.45
N PRO A 254 -9.46 21.75 -15.02
CA PRO A 254 -8.31 20.99 -15.54
C PRO A 254 -7.57 20.15 -14.47
N ASP A 255 -7.63 20.55 -13.20
CA ASP A 255 -7.03 19.87 -12.05
C ASP A 255 -7.93 18.80 -11.42
N ALA A 256 -9.09 18.48 -12.02
CA ALA A 256 -10.00 17.46 -11.49
C ALA A 256 -9.37 16.06 -11.35
N VAL A 257 -8.21 15.83 -11.98
CA VAL A 257 -7.37 14.63 -11.79
C VAL A 257 -6.87 14.47 -10.34
N PHE A 258 -6.95 15.52 -9.51
CA PHE A 258 -6.54 15.53 -8.11
C PHE A 258 -7.75 15.59 -7.14
N PRO A 259 -8.55 14.50 -7.05
CA PRO A 259 -9.78 14.50 -6.26
C PRO A 259 -9.54 14.62 -4.75
N ASN A 260 -8.33 14.30 -4.29
CA ASN A 260 -7.94 14.26 -2.88
C ASN A 260 -8.00 15.63 -2.17
N ASN A 261 -8.07 16.72 -2.95
CA ASN A 261 -8.06 18.08 -2.42
C ASN A 261 -9.43 18.57 -1.96
N TRP A 262 -10.53 18.00 -2.47
CA TRP A 262 -11.86 18.55 -2.19
C TRP A 262 -12.74 17.67 -1.32
N PHE A 263 -12.39 16.39 -1.13
CA PHE A 263 -13.05 15.53 -0.15
C PHE A 263 -12.13 14.52 0.51
N THR A 264 -12.59 13.99 1.64
CA THR A 264 -12.02 12.80 2.30
C THR A 264 -13.13 11.94 2.87
N THR A 265 -12.82 10.67 3.05
CA THR A 265 -13.68 9.70 3.74
C THR A 265 -13.07 9.32 5.08
N HIS A 266 -13.93 9.19 6.09
CA HIS A 266 -13.55 8.85 7.47
C HIS A 266 -14.49 7.79 8.01
N PRO A 267 -14.04 6.55 8.27
CA PRO A 267 -14.91 5.51 8.79
C PRO A 267 -15.20 5.73 10.28
N ALA A 268 -16.34 5.22 10.75
CA ALA A 268 -16.62 5.16 12.18
C ALA A 268 -15.51 4.41 12.93
N GLY A 269 -15.05 4.95 14.06
CA GLY A 269 -13.95 4.39 14.85
C GLY A 269 -12.57 4.96 14.54
N GLU A 270 -12.42 5.78 13.49
CA GLU A 270 -11.15 6.46 13.17
C GLU A 270 -10.63 7.32 14.34
N ALA A 271 -9.30 7.50 14.43
CA ALA A 271 -8.61 8.31 15.43
C ALA A 271 -8.88 7.86 16.89
N ALA A 272 -8.89 6.54 17.11
CA ALA A 272 -9.23 5.89 18.38
C ALA A 272 -10.67 6.19 18.84
N GLY A 273 -11.63 6.17 17.90
CA GLY A 273 -13.05 6.39 18.17
C GLY A 273 -13.50 7.85 18.08
N GLY A 274 -12.65 8.76 17.59
CA GLY A 274 -12.95 10.19 17.42
C GLY A 274 -14.05 10.45 16.38
N VAL A 275 -14.12 9.63 15.34
CA VAL A 275 -15.18 9.68 14.33
C VAL A 275 -16.30 8.71 14.72
N ALA A 276 -17.44 9.26 15.16
CA ALA A 276 -18.56 8.45 15.63
C ALA A 276 -19.34 7.74 14.51
N GLU A 277 -19.47 8.40 13.35
CA GLU A 277 -20.20 7.89 12.18
C GLU A 277 -19.34 8.08 10.94
N SER A 278 -19.42 7.14 9.99
CA SER A 278 -18.70 7.25 8.73
C SER A 278 -19.06 8.56 8.02
N THR A 279 -18.08 9.44 7.87
CA THR A 279 -18.26 10.84 7.47
C THR A 279 -17.55 11.13 6.15
N LEU A 280 -18.26 11.77 5.23
CA LEU A 280 -17.72 12.44 4.05
C LEU A 280 -17.45 13.91 4.42
N ALA A 281 -16.18 14.32 4.37
CA ALA A 281 -15.82 15.73 4.55
C ALA A 281 -15.60 16.40 3.20
N LEU A 282 -16.16 17.59 2.99
CA LEU A 282 -15.93 18.43 1.81
C LEU A 282 -15.14 19.67 2.22
N TYR A 283 -14.22 20.10 1.36
CA TYR A 283 -13.20 21.08 1.71
C TYR A 283 -13.29 22.38 0.89
N PRO A 284 -12.93 23.53 1.50
CA PRO A 284 -12.83 24.80 0.83
C PRO A 284 -11.54 24.88 0.00
N LEU A 285 -11.66 25.27 -1.27
CA LEU A 285 -10.57 25.36 -2.24
C LEU A 285 -10.29 26.82 -2.59
N LYS A 286 -9.00 27.18 -2.72
CA LYS A 286 -8.59 28.58 -2.94
C LYS A 286 -9.03 29.09 -4.31
N CYS A 287 -8.81 28.30 -5.35
CA CYS A 287 -9.06 28.72 -6.74
C CYS A 287 -10.53 28.48 -7.14
N PRO A 288 -11.25 29.50 -7.66
CA PRO A 288 -12.65 29.36 -8.06
C PRO A 288 -12.92 28.25 -9.08
N ASN A 289 -12.01 28.03 -10.04
CA ASN A 289 -12.20 26.89 -10.96
C ASN A 289 -12.07 25.55 -10.25
N ARG A 290 -11.19 25.43 -9.26
CA ARG A 290 -11.06 24.21 -8.46
C ARG A 290 -12.27 23.97 -7.57
N GLN A 291 -12.94 25.01 -7.07
CA GLN A 291 -14.20 24.88 -6.32
C GLN A 291 -15.28 24.13 -7.10
N MET A 292 -15.26 24.21 -8.45
CA MET A 292 -16.17 23.51 -9.35
C MET A 292 -15.83 22.01 -9.53
N GLU A 293 -14.69 21.53 -9.00
CA GLU A 293 -14.32 20.10 -8.99
C GLU A 293 -15.24 19.29 -8.07
N ARG A 294 -15.89 19.93 -7.09
CA ARG A 294 -16.85 19.30 -6.19
C ARG A 294 -18.09 18.86 -6.97
N ARG A 295 -18.24 17.55 -7.11
CA ARG A 295 -19.19 16.93 -8.04
C ARG A 295 -20.33 16.20 -7.32
N PRO A 296 -21.59 16.60 -7.54
CA PRO A 296 -22.74 15.96 -6.90
C PRO A 296 -22.86 14.46 -7.18
N ASP A 297 -22.52 14.02 -8.39
CA ASP A 297 -22.60 12.60 -8.77
C ASP A 297 -21.60 11.74 -7.99
N ILE A 298 -20.39 12.25 -7.73
CA ILE A 298 -19.41 11.58 -6.87
C ILE A 298 -19.94 11.52 -5.43
N VAL A 299 -20.48 12.63 -4.91
CA VAL A 299 -21.03 12.70 -3.55
C VAL A 299 -22.15 11.67 -3.34
N GLU A 300 -23.08 11.55 -4.29
CA GLU A 300 -24.19 10.58 -4.19
C GLU A 300 -23.71 9.12 -4.24
N VAL A 301 -22.68 8.82 -5.05
CA VAL A 301 -22.04 7.49 -5.02
C VAL A 301 -21.42 7.22 -3.64
N LEU A 302 -20.69 8.17 -3.07
CA LEU A 302 -20.06 8.00 -1.76
C LEU A 302 -21.09 7.82 -0.63
N LYS A 303 -22.20 8.57 -0.66
CA LYS A 303 -23.32 8.37 0.27
C LYS A 303 -23.91 6.97 0.15
N SER A 304 -24.11 6.47 -1.06
CA SER A 304 -24.63 5.11 -1.30
C SER A 304 -23.71 4.01 -0.75
N ARG A 305 -22.41 4.31 -0.57
CA ARG A 305 -21.40 3.42 -0.01
C ARG A 305 -21.24 3.52 1.52
N GLY A 306 -22.13 4.22 2.21
CA GLY A 306 -22.17 4.29 3.67
C GLY A 306 -21.69 5.62 4.26
N TYR A 307 -21.21 6.55 3.43
CA TYR A 307 -20.80 7.89 3.88
C TYR A 307 -21.96 8.89 3.86
N SER A 308 -23.05 8.53 4.54
CA SER A 308 -24.28 9.34 4.55
C SER A 308 -24.15 10.62 5.39
N ARG A 309 -23.28 10.61 6.41
CA ARG A 309 -22.97 11.80 7.19
C ARG A 309 -22.03 12.69 6.40
N MET A 310 -22.45 13.92 6.11
CA MET A 310 -21.63 14.91 5.43
C MET A 310 -21.21 16.03 6.40
N TRP A 311 -19.94 16.40 6.34
CA TRP A 311 -19.44 17.63 6.93
C TRP A 311 -18.84 18.51 5.84
N ASP A 312 -19.49 19.63 5.56
CA ASP A 312 -19.11 20.52 4.46
C ASP A 312 -18.48 21.80 5.00
N LEU A 313 -17.19 21.97 4.73
CA LEU A 313 -16.40 23.14 5.07
C LEU A 313 -16.30 24.16 3.92
N SER A 314 -16.84 23.86 2.73
CA SER A 314 -16.73 24.72 1.54
C SER A 314 -17.33 26.12 1.76
N GLY A 315 -18.23 26.27 2.73
CA GLY A 315 -18.78 27.58 3.12
C GLY A 315 -17.73 28.63 3.52
N ALA A 316 -16.57 28.18 4.03
CA ALA A 316 -15.46 29.05 4.45
C ALA A 316 -14.82 29.85 3.30
N GLU A 317 -15.03 29.43 2.05
CA GLU A 317 -14.54 30.13 0.85
C GLU A 317 -15.08 31.57 0.75
N LYS A 318 -16.29 31.81 1.26
CA LYS A 318 -16.93 33.14 1.27
C LYS A 318 -16.19 34.15 2.12
N ASP A 319 -15.48 33.65 3.13
CA ASP A 319 -14.70 34.44 4.08
C ASP A 319 -13.20 34.44 3.73
N GLY A 320 -12.81 33.81 2.61
CA GLY A 320 -11.43 33.74 2.14
C GLY A 320 -10.54 32.75 2.89
N HIS A 321 -11.14 31.78 3.59
CA HIS A 321 -10.42 30.72 4.30
C HIS A 321 -10.46 29.40 3.51
N PHE A 322 -9.32 28.71 3.41
CA PHE A 322 -9.15 27.53 2.56
C PHE A 322 -8.45 26.40 3.30
N PHE A 323 -8.75 25.15 2.92
CA PHE A 323 -8.21 23.96 3.57
C PHE A 323 -8.33 22.77 2.61
N GLU A 324 -7.42 22.66 1.65
CA GLU A 324 -7.54 21.79 0.46
C GLU A 324 -7.33 20.27 0.73
N GLY A 325 -8.15 19.71 1.63
CA GLY A 325 -8.24 18.28 1.90
C GLY A 325 -6.89 17.65 2.21
N THR A 326 -6.61 16.46 1.66
CA THR A 326 -5.33 15.77 1.88
C THR A 326 -4.16 16.35 1.08
N GLY A 327 -4.37 17.46 0.37
CA GLY A 327 -3.28 18.31 -0.11
C GLY A 327 -2.52 18.91 1.07
N VAL A 328 -3.28 19.50 2.00
CA VAL A 328 -2.74 20.23 3.16
C VAL A 328 -2.80 19.43 4.45
N LEU A 329 -3.54 18.32 4.45
CA LEU A 329 -3.76 17.48 5.61
C LEU A 329 -3.11 16.10 5.42
N VAL A 330 -2.01 15.85 6.14
CA VAL A 330 -1.38 14.53 6.20
C VAL A 330 -1.72 13.88 7.53
N LEU A 331 -2.35 12.71 7.47
CA LEU A 331 -2.97 12.06 8.63
C LEU A 331 -2.15 10.85 9.08
N ASP A 332 -1.75 10.85 10.34
CA ASP A 332 -1.36 9.65 11.07
C ASP A 332 -2.61 9.14 11.81
N ARG A 333 -3.42 8.35 11.10
CA ARG A 333 -4.72 7.89 11.57
C ARG A 333 -4.58 6.96 12.76
N VAL A 334 -3.55 6.10 12.74
CA VAL A 334 -3.25 5.12 13.78
C VAL A 334 -2.93 5.79 15.10
N ASN A 335 -2.17 6.89 15.08
CA ASN A 335 -1.80 7.62 16.28
C ASN A 335 -2.73 8.80 16.60
N GLY A 336 -3.63 9.16 15.68
CA GLY A 336 -4.57 10.27 15.83
C GLY A 336 -3.85 11.61 15.82
N ILE A 337 -2.87 11.77 14.92
CA ILE A 337 -2.09 13.00 14.75
C ILE A 337 -2.32 13.55 13.34
N ALA A 338 -2.66 14.83 13.23
CA ALA A 338 -2.78 15.53 11.96
C ALA A 338 -1.57 16.45 11.77
N TYR A 339 -0.97 16.43 10.57
CA TYR A 339 0.16 17.26 10.20
C TYR A 339 -0.27 18.24 9.10
N VAL A 340 -0.02 19.53 9.34
CA VAL A 340 -0.44 20.61 8.43
C VAL A 340 0.66 21.65 8.30
N ASN A 341 1.19 21.80 7.09
CA ASN A 341 1.91 23.00 6.69
C ASN A 341 0.90 24.14 6.49
N LEU A 342 1.07 25.25 7.21
CA LEU A 342 0.25 26.44 7.05
C LEU A 342 0.68 27.20 5.80
N SER A 343 -0.29 27.50 4.93
CA SER A 343 -0.08 28.18 3.66
C SER A 343 -1.37 28.92 3.27
N ASP A 344 -1.35 29.63 2.14
CA ASP A 344 -2.55 30.22 1.54
C ASP A 344 -3.69 29.21 1.27
N ARG A 345 -3.38 27.91 1.24
CA ARG A 345 -4.34 26.83 0.99
C ARG A 345 -4.68 26.05 2.27
N ALA A 346 -4.09 26.42 3.41
CA ALA A 346 -4.20 25.73 4.69
C ALA A 346 -4.38 26.71 5.85
N ASP A 347 -5.63 27.07 6.14
CA ASP A 347 -5.99 27.93 7.26
C ASP A 347 -5.82 27.21 8.61
N ALA A 348 -5.16 27.87 9.56
CA ALA A 348 -4.89 27.31 10.89
C ALA A 348 -6.16 27.08 11.73
N GLY A 349 -7.17 27.95 11.59
CA GLY A 349 -8.44 27.83 12.30
C GLY A 349 -9.25 26.64 11.77
N LEU A 350 -9.29 26.46 10.45
CA LEU A 350 -9.91 25.29 9.83
C LEU A 350 -9.18 23.99 10.19
N ALA A 351 -7.84 24.01 10.25
CA ALA A 351 -7.05 22.87 10.70
C ALA A 351 -7.40 22.45 12.14
N GLN A 352 -7.49 23.41 13.07
CA GLN A 352 -7.87 23.13 14.46
C GLN A 352 -9.32 22.61 14.55
N GLN A 353 -10.25 23.26 13.85
CA GLN A 353 -11.64 22.81 13.79
C GLN A 353 -11.74 21.38 13.26
N TRP A 354 -10.92 21.02 12.27
CA TRP A 354 -10.82 19.68 11.72
C TRP A 354 -10.32 18.66 12.73
N ALA A 355 -9.22 18.94 13.41
CA ALA A 355 -8.67 18.05 14.43
C ALA A 355 -9.70 17.78 15.54
N ASP A 356 -10.35 18.84 16.05
CA ASP A 356 -11.36 18.73 17.10
C ASP A 356 -12.58 17.93 16.63
N ARG A 357 -13.07 18.20 15.41
CA ARG A 357 -14.28 17.57 14.87
C ARG A 357 -14.09 16.10 14.57
N MET A 358 -12.92 15.72 14.07
CA MET A 358 -12.58 14.33 13.73
C MET A 358 -11.99 13.56 14.92
N GLY A 359 -11.78 14.22 16.06
CA GLY A 359 -11.26 13.62 17.29
C GLY A 359 -9.78 13.21 17.21
N TYR A 360 -9.01 13.93 16.40
CA TYR A 360 -7.55 13.80 16.38
C TYR A 360 -6.97 14.43 17.65
N LYS A 361 -6.08 13.70 18.32
CA LYS A 361 -5.55 14.04 19.65
C LYS A 361 -4.50 15.12 19.60
N GLU A 362 -3.85 15.26 18.45
CA GLU A 362 -2.77 16.21 18.25
C GLU A 362 -2.83 16.77 16.84
N LEU A 363 -2.62 18.09 16.74
CA LEU A 363 -2.43 18.81 15.50
C LEU A 363 -1.02 19.41 15.52
N VAL A 364 -0.19 18.98 14.58
CA VAL A 364 1.17 19.48 14.39
C VAL A 364 1.15 20.44 13.21
N THR A 365 1.23 21.74 13.51
CA THR A 365 1.34 22.79 12.49
C THR A 365 2.76 23.30 12.36
N PHE A 366 3.18 23.61 11.15
CA PHE A 366 4.49 24.21 10.84
C PHE A 366 4.38 25.06 9.57
N ARG A 367 5.44 25.80 9.23
CA ARG A 367 5.56 26.52 7.96
C ARG A 367 6.73 25.98 7.14
N THR A 368 6.56 25.91 5.83
CA THR A 368 7.62 25.50 4.93
C THR A 368 7.82 26.43 3.74
N VAL A 369 9.06 26.46 3.27
CA VAL A 369 9.49 27.21 2.11
C VAL A 369 10.21 26.31 1.12
N ASP A 370 10.14 26.65 -0.17
CA ASP A 370 10.92 26.05 -1.24
C ASP A 370 12.37 26.58 -1.22
N PRO A 371 13.28 26.06 -2.09
CA PRO A 371 14.66 26.56 -2.16
C PRO A 371 14.81 28.05 -2.49
N ALA A 372 13.79 28.67 -3.07
CA ALA A 372 13.77 30.11 -3.38
C ALA A 372 13.20 30.95 -2.22
N GLY A 373 12.76 30.31 -1.13
CA GLY A 373 12.18 30.96 0.05
C GLY A 373 10.69 31.28 -0.08
N ALA A 374 10.00 30.74 -1.09
CA ALA A 374 8.56 30.91 -1.25
C ALA A 374 7.79 29.79 -0.55
N ASP A 375 6.58 30.08 -0.09
CA ASP A 375 5.78 29.12 0.67
C ASP A 375 5.46 27.86 -0.15
N VAL A 376 5.63 26.69 0.46
CA VAL A 376 5.17 25.43 -0.14
C VAL A 376 3.66 25.33 0.05
N TYR A 377 2.92 25.17 -1.05
CA TYR A 377 1.47 25.28 -1.03
C TYR A 377 0.75 24.13 -0.30
N HIS A 378 1.24 22.89 -0.41
CA HIS A 378 0.60 21.68 0.14
C HIS A 378 1.56 20.88 1.03
N THR A 379 1.04 20.35 2.14
CA THR A 379 1.79 19.47 3.05
C THR A 379 2.23 18.17 2.35
N ASN A 380 1.38 17.60 1.50
CA ASN A 380 1.61 16.30 0.87
C ASN A 380 2.67 16.33 -0.26
N VAL A 381 3.22 17.49 -0.62
CA VAL A 381 4.37 17.53 -1.55
C VAL A 381 5.70 17.35 -0.82
N MET A 382 5.73 17.64 0.49
CA MET A 382 6.93 17.55 1.32
C MET A 382 6.95 16.34 2.24
N MET A 383 5.80 15.71 2.52
CA MET A 383 5.74 14.57 3.43
C MET A 383 4.61 13.58 3.13
N ALA A 384 4.84 12.34 3.55
CA ALA A 384 3.87 11.26 3.56
C ALA A 384 4.00 10.43 4.84
N ILE A 385 2.88 9.88 5.32
CA ILE A 385 2.83 9.01 6.50
C ILE A 385 2.19 7.67 6.13
N GLY A 386 2.96 6.60 6.28
CA GLY A 386 2.49 5.22 6.29
C GLY A 386 2.28 4.70 7.70
N THR A 387 2.07 3.39 7.84
CA THR A 387 1.78 2.76 9.13
C THR A 387 3.00 2.81 10.06
N ASP A 388 4.19 2.55 9.51
CA ASP A 388 5.44 2.44 10.27
C ASP A 388 6.57 3.37 9.74
N VAL A 389 6.35 4.03 8.59
CA VAL A 389 7.36 4.85 7.91
C VAL A 389 6.79 6.21 7.56
N ALA A 390 7.59 7.26 7.76
CA ALA A 390 7.25 8.62 7.36
C ALA A 390 8.34 9.17 6.44
N VAL A 391 7.94 9.82 5.35
CA VAL A 391 8.84 10.57 4.46
C VAL A 391 8.66 12.05 4.74
N VAL A 392 9.74 12.82 4.87
CA VAL A 392 9.66 14.25 5.19
C VAL A 392 10.83 15.04 4.62
N CYS A 393 10.57 16.18 3.99
CA CYS A 393 11.57 17.19 3.67
C CYS A 393 11.74 18.14 4.86
N ALA A 394 12.54 17.75 5.86
CA ALA A 394 12.70 18.53 7.08
C ALA A 394 13.40 19.88 6.82
N GLU A 395 14.29 19.96 5.82
CA GLU A 395 14.96 21.20 5.45
C GLU A 395 14.01 22.27 4.86
N ALA A 396 12.81 21.87 4.41
CA ALA A 396 11.78 22.81 4.00
C ALA A 396 11.18 23.61 5.17
N VAL A 397 11.38 23.17 6.43
CA VAL A 397 10.91 23.89 7.63
C VAL A 397 12.03 24.80 8.14
N PRO A 398 12.01 26.13 7.88
CA PRO A 398 13.12 27.00 8.22
C PRO A 398 13.26 27.21 9.75
N ASP A 399 12.13 27.32 10.46
CA ASP A 399 12.13 27.50 11.91
C ASP A 399 12.67 26.24 12.60
N ALA A 400 13.71 26.42 13.41
CA ALA A 400 14.41 25.30 14.05
C ALA A 400 13.57 24.60 15.12
N ALA A 401 12.67 25.32 15.80
CA ALA A 401 11.81 24.75 16.82
C ALA A 401 10.65 23.96 16.19
N GLU A 402 10.01 24.49 15.15
CA GLU A 402 8.99 23.76 14.36
C GLU A 402 9.60 22.51 13.74
N ARG A 403 10.80 22.61 13.14
CA ARG A 403 11.50 21.46 12.54
C ARG A 403 11.83 20.38 13.56
N ALA A 404 12.38 20.77 14.71
CA ALA A 404 12.70 19.83 15.79
C ALA A 404 11.43 19.15 16.33
N HIS A 405 10.35 19.91 16.51
CA HIS A 405 9.07 19.38 16.97
C HIS A 405 8.46 18.39 15.96
N LEU A 406 8.46 18.73 14.67
CA LEU A 406 7.98 17.85 13.60
C LEU A 406 8.74 16.51 13.60
N LEU A 407 10.07 16.57 13.62
CA LEU A 407 10.90 15.37 13.62
C LEU A 407 10.70 14.54 14.89
N GLU A 408 10.63 15.16 16.07
CA GLU A 408 10.35 14.46 17.33
C GLU A 408 9.01 13.70 17.26
N ARG A 409 7.97 14.34 16.73
CA ARG A 409 6.64 13.71 16.60
C ARG A 409 6.62 12.55 15.63
N LEU A 410 7.27 12.68 14.47
CA LEU A 410 7.37 11.60 13.50
C LEU A 410 8.19 10.43 14.07
N GLN A 411 9.37 10.69 14.64
CA GLN A 411 10.28 9.67 15.19
C GLN A 411 9.68 8.90 16.38
N ARG A 412 8.68 9.45 17.05
CA ARG A 412 7.97 8.76 18.14
C ARG A 412 7.25 7.49 17.67
N HIS A 413 6.81 7.45 16.41
CA HIS A 413 5.94 6.41 15.87
C HIS A 413 6.40 5.82 14.54
N HIS A 414 7.35 6.45 13.86
CA HIS A 414 7.73 6.09 12.49
C HIS A 414 9.24 6.01 12.33
N THR A 415 9.69 5.11 11.47
CA THR A 415 11.01 5.24 10.85
C THR A 415 10.97 6.43 9.90
N VAL A 416 11.78 7.45 10.16
CA VAL A 416 11.80 8.66 9.33
C VAL A 416 12.79 8.49 8.17
N VAL A 417 12.29 8.72 6.96
CA VAL A 417 13.06 8.84 5.72
C VAL A 417 13.09 10.32 5.34
N GLU A 418 14.18 11.00 5.69
CA GLU A 418 14.37 12.39 5.30
C GLU A 418 14.71 12.48 3.80
N ILE A 419 14.06 13.42 3.11
CA ILE A 419 14.31 13.73 1.69
C ILE A 419 14.86 15.14 1.54
N SER A 420 15.65 15.37 0.50
CA SER A 420 16.13 16.71 0.15
C SER A 420 15.10 17.52 -0.63
N PHE A 421 15.35 18.81 -0.82
CA PHE A 421 14.61 19.69 -1.72
C PHE A 421 14.61 19.17 -3.16
N GLU A 422 15.72 18.60 -3.63
CA GLU A 422 15.77 17.98 -4.96
C GLU A 422 14.78 16.81 -5.05
N GLN A 423 14.77 15.93 -4.03
CA GLN A 423 13.85 14.81 -3.96
C GLN A 423 12.40 15.26 -3.79
N MET A 424 12.15 16.31 -3.01
CA MET A 424 10.84 16.96 -2.90
C MET A 424 10.37 17.49 -4.26
N GLY A 425 11.26 18.17 -5.01
CA GLY A 425 11.03 18.61 -6.38
C GLY A 425 10.78 17.49 -7.39
N ARG A 426 11.17 16.26 -7.04
CA ARG A 426 10.92 15.01 -7.79
C ARG A 426 9.75 14.20 -7.22
N MET A 427 8.86 14.84 -6.46
CA MET A 427 7.65 14.26 -5.88
C MET A 427 7.88 13.11 -4.87
N CYS A 428 9.06 13.03 -4.22
CA CYS A 428 9.30 12.02 -3.18
C CYS A 428 8.40 12.19 -1.95
N GLY A 429 7.91 13.40 -1.65
CA GLY A 429 6.90 13.60 -0.59
C GLY A 429 5.49 13.21 -1.03
N ASN A 430 5.20 13.20 -2.34
CA ASN A 430 3.86 12.98 -2.90
C ASN A 430 3.57 11.49 -3.17
N ILE A 431 3.81 10.68 -2.15
CA ILE A 431 3.61 9.22 -2.16
C ILE A 431 2.49 8.83 -1.19
N LEU A 432 1.94 7.62 -1.35
CA LEU A 432 0.83 7.14 -0.54
C LEU A 432 0.99 5.68 -0.14
N GLU A 433 0.85 5.40 1.15
CA GLU A 433 0.64 4.02 1.60
C GLU A 433 -0.82 3.59 1.30
N LEU A 434 -0.97 2.50 0.57
CA LEU A 434 -2.24 1.81 0.30
C LEU A 434 -2.15 0.38 0.82
N GLU A 435 -3.27 -0.34 0.81
CA GLU A 435 -3.26 -1.79 0.98
C GLU A 435 -3.35 -2.47 -0.40
N ASP A 436 -2.58 -3.54 -0.62
CA ASP A 436 -2.66 -4.38 -1.82
C ASP A 436 -3.86 -5.34 -1.76
N GLY A 437 -4.10 -6.11 -2.84
CA GLY A 437 -5.23 -7.06 -2.90
C GLY A 437 -5.20 -8.21 -1.87
N ARG A 438 -4.14 -8.29 -1.06
CA ARG A 438 -3.98 -9.22 0.06
C ARG A 438 -4.13 -8.53 1.42
N GLY A 439 -4.36 -7.20 1.44
CA GLY A 439 -4.48 -6.38 2.64
C GLY A 439 -3.14 -5.90 3.21
N LEU A 440 -2.09 -5.84 2.39
CA LEU A 440 -0.73 -5.54 2.84
C LEU A 440 -0.32 -4.12 2.45
N PRO A 441 0.42 -3.40 3.31
CA PRO A 441 0.82 -2.05 3.00
C PRO A 441 1.73 -2.03 1.77
N ILE A 442 1.45 -1.17 0.81
CA ILE A 442 2.28 -0.87 -0.36
C ILE A 442 2.45 0.63 -0.46
N MET A 443 3.60 1.09 -0.99
CA MET A 443 3.83 2.51 -1.24
C MET A 443 3.66 2.81 -2.72
N ALA A 444 2.64 3.58 -3.06
CA ALA A 444 2.38 4.07 -4.40
C ALA A 444 3.11 5.42 -4.63
N MET A 445 3.84 5.53 -5.74
CA MET A 445 4.64 6.72 -6.08
C MET A 445 4.81 6.85 -7.59
N SER A 446 5.28 8.00 -8.08
CA SER A 446 5.67 8.09 -9.48
C SER A 446 6.99 7.39 -9.74
N THR A 447 7.24 6.98 -10.97
CA THR A 447 8.55 6.45 -11.39
C THR A 447 9.66 7.48 -11.16
N GLN A 448 9.34 8.77 -11.27
CA GLN A 448 10.27 9.85 -10.97
C GLN A 448 10.67 9.85 -9.49
N ALA A 449 9.69 9.85 -8.58
CA ALA A 449 9.92 9.75 -7.14
C ALA A 449 10.70 8.48 -6.78
N HIS A 450 10.29 7.32 -7.32
CA HIS A 450 10.98 6.04 -7.09
C HIS A 450 12.47 6.12 -7.43
N ASN A 451 12.81 6.75 -8.57
CA ASN A 451 14.19 6.88 -9.04
C ASN A 451 14.98 7.93 -8.27
N ALA A 452 14.32 8.97 -7.75
CA ALA A 452 14.92 10.04 -6.97
C ALA A 452 15.28 9.59 -5.54
N PHE A 453 14.54 8.64 -4.95
CA PHE A 453 14.97 8.01 -3.70
C PHE A 453 16.32 7.31 -3.87
N THR A 454 17.18 7.37 -2.85
CA THR A 454 18.42 6.60 -2.84
C THR A 454 18.11 5.10 -2.67
N PRO A 455 19.04 4.20 -3.06
CA PRO A 455 18.92 2.78 -2.77
C PRO A 455 18.64 2.50 -1.28
N GLU A 456 19.27 3.25 -0.37
CA GLU A 456 19.12 3.12 1.07
C GLU A 456 17.72 3.56 1.54
N GLN A 457 17.22 4.70 1.06
CA GLN A 457 15.86 5.16 1.40
C GLN A 457 14.80 4.16 0.90
N ARG A 458 14.94 3.63 -0.32
CA ARG A 458 14.06 2.56 -0.82
C ARG A 458 14.18 1.30 0.01
N ALA A 459 15.39 0.93 0.43
CA ALA A 459 15.60 -0.23 1.28
C ALA A 459 14.91 -0.06 2.64
N VAL A 460 14.97 1.15 3.23
CA VAL A 460 14.24 1.49 4.46
C VAL A 460 12.74 1.38 4.26
N MET A 461 12.17 2.01 3.23
CA MET A 461 10.73 1.91 2.95
C MET A 461 10.29 0.46 2.75
N ARG A 462 11.05 -0.34 1.99
CA ARG A 462 10.76 -1.77 1.79
C ARG A 462 10.72 -2.56 3.09
N ARG A 463 11.36 -2.13 4.17
CA ARG A 463 11.21 -2.80 5.47
C ARG A 463 9.77 -2.76 6.00
N HIS A 464 9.00 -1.76 5.58
CA HIS A 464 7.69 -1.44 6.15
C HIS A 464 6.52 -1.75 5.21
N VAL A 465 6.76 -1.77 3.89
CA VAL A 465 5.71 -2.00 2.89
C VAL A 465 6.05 -3.18 2.00
N ALA A 466 5.07 -4.02 1.65
CA ALA A 466 5.16 -5.19 0.79
C ALA A 466 5.65 -4.88 -0.65
N GLY A 467 5.52 -3.64 -1.11
CA GLY A 467 5.96 -3.24 -2.45
C GLY A 467 6.07 -1.74 -2.60
N LEU A 468 6.99 -1.31 -3.48
CA LEU A 468 7.01 0.05 -4.01
C LEU A 468 6.40 -0.03 -5.40
N HIS A 469 5.16 0.42 -5.56
CA HIS A 469 4.44 0.42 -6.82
C HIS A 469 4.57 1.79 -7.47
N HIS A 470 4.95 1.81 -8.74
CA HIS A 470 5.19 3.09 -9.41
C HIS A 470 4.82 3.09 -10.89
N ALA A 471 4.41 4.27 -11.35
CA ALA A 471 4.05 4.51 -12.75
C ALA A 471 4.62 5.87 -13.22
N PRO A 472 4.91 6.04 -14.53
CA PRO A 472 5.27 7.34 -15.08
C PRO A 472 4.10 8.33 -15.00
N LEU A 473 4.34 9.52 -14.43
CA LEU A 473 3.38 10.63 -14.30
C LEU A 473 3.99 11.97 -14.75
N ASP A 474 5.02 11.95 -15.61
CA ASP A 474 5.86 13.11 -15.89
C ASP A 474 5.07 14.34 -16.38
N ASN A 475 4.07 14.16 -17.25
CA ASN A 475 3.25 15.26 -17.76
C ASN A 475 2.23 15.73 -16.71
N ILE A 476 1.63 14.82 -15.94
CA ILE A 476 0.71 15.17 -14.84
C ILE A 476 1.44 15.99 -13.77
N GLU A 477 2.63 15.54 -13.35
CA GLU A 477 3.46 16.21 -12.35
C GLU A 477 3.93 17.57 -12.86
N TYR A 478 4.51 17.61 -14.06
CA TYR A 478 5.09 18.84 -14.59
C TYR A 478 4.06 19.94 -14.85
N ILE A 479 2.83 19.58 -15.25
CA ILE A 479 1.80 20.56 -15.64
C ILE A 479 0.82 20.84 -14.52
N GLY A 480 0.37 19.80 -13.81
CA GLY A 480 -0.59 19.91 -12.72
C GLY A 480 0.04 20.18 -11.36
N GLY A 481 1.36 19.97 -11.22
CA GLY A 481 2.09 20.20 -9.97
C GLY A 481 1.73 19.24 -8.83
N GLY A 482 1.04 18.13 -9.15
CA GLY A 482 0.67 17.07 -8.21
C GLY A 482 1.09 15.69 -8.75
N GLY A 483 1.43 14.78 -7.83
CA GLY A 483 1.89 13.43 -8.15
C GLY A 483 0.86 12.35 -7.80
N VAL A 484 1.37 11.15 -7.49
CA VAL A 484 0.53 9.98 -7.22
C VAL A 484 -0.39 10.19 -6.01
N ARG A 485 0.09 10.75 -4.90
CA ARG A 485 -0.79 11.00 -3.74
C ARG A 485 -1.97 11.91 -4.11
N CYS A 486 -1.73 12.95 -4.91
CA CYS A 486 -2.78 13.87 -5.31
C CYS A 486 -3.83 13.19 -6.23
N SER A 487 -3.40 12.26 -7.09
CA SER A 487 -4.32 11.57 -8.01
C SER A 487 -5.26 10.55 -7.34
N LEU A 488 -5.09 10.30 -6.03
CA LEU A 488 -5.79 9.25 -5.29
C LEU A 488 -6.56 9.83 -4.10
N ALA A 489 -7.88 9.64 -4.08
CA ALA A 489 -8.69 9.90 -2.89
C ALA A 489 -9.02 8.58 -2.18
N GLU A 490 -8.51 8.39 -0.96
CA GLU A 490 -8.74 7.16 -0.19
C GLU A 490 -10.23 6.99 0.18
N LEU A 491 -10.74 5.75 -0.01
CA LEU A 491 -12.06 5.30 0.41
C LEU A 491 -11.91 4.23 1.48
N PHE A 492 -12.27 4.53 2.72
CA PHE A 492 -12.08 3.63 3.87
C PHE A 492 -13.25 2.67 4.13
#